data_AF-A0A448X1U5-F1
#
_entry.id   AF-A0A448X1U5-F1
#
_cell.length_a   1.000
_cell.length_b   1.000
_cell.length_c   1.000
_cell.angle_alpha   90.00
_cell.angle_beta   90.00
_cell.angle_gamma   90.00
#
_symmetry.space_group_name_H-M   'P 1'
#
loop_
_entity.id
_entity.type
_entity.pdbx_description
1 polymer ?
#
loop_
_entity_poly.entity_id
_entity_poly.type
_entity_poly.pdbx_seq_one_letter_code
_entity_poly.pdbx_strand_id
1 'polypeptide(L)'
;MVSTTAEYKLYDGINTENKLFRVRKEWVIHFTLDASLVGKNVRFFTNYPEVRSPCFNRTRFRELHIVNPTISRCPQDTFDNYFEIRPLIVSGSFQFYFSTDGSDLSSSLEASKIAGQGYFIVDPRFTGSYESADGGGRKINRSWDLDGVVLQTYLAKNMGLFSQWPDRVKHARMANYNMLHFTPLQELGYSRSAYSLRDQLRVNPEFSPKGCEKPVDWADIEKFVKFLENEWSTLSMTDLVFNHTSNDSKWLHEHPECGYNVVNSPHLAGAYILDRIVCRLTQEAEAGRLRSVGIPECLSNASAESGAVRSWLYGEIEKARVHEFYQADIDAVCSEFCEWLCKFTFRFESSTYAARSTILIITDTKII
;
A
#
# COMPACT_ATOMS: atom_id res chain seq x y z
N MET A 1 19.48 33.66 -9.73
CA MET A 1 18.27 33.48 -8.90
C MET A 1 18.71 33.17 -7.49
N VAL A 2 18.19 33.88 -6.49
CA VAL A 2 18.43 33.55 -5.08
C VAL A 2 17.65 32.27 -4.79
N SER A 3 18.36 31.18 -4.48
CA SER A 3 17.74 29.90 -4.14
C SER A 3 17.30 29.97 -2.67
N THR A 4 16.01 29.74 -2.42
CA THR A 4 15.44 29.70 -1.07
C THR A 4 16.10 28.58 -0.27
N THR A 5 16.54 28.89 0.94
CA THR A 5 17.16 27.93 1.86
C THR A 5 16.17 27.63 2.97
N ALA A 6 15.87 26.34 3.16
CA ALA A 6 15.09 25.85 4.28
C ALA A 6 16.03 25.27 5.33
N GLU A 7 15.93 25.76 6.55
CA GLU A 7 16.69 25.26 7.68
C GLU A 7 15.92 24.18 8.43
N TYR A 8 16.61 23.11 8.76
CA TYR A 8 16.12 21.98 9.52
C TYR A 8 17.05 21.73 10.70
N LYS A 9 16.57 21.99 11.91
CA LYS A 9 17.39 21.89 13.12
C LYS A 9 17.48 20.44 13.61
N LEU A 10 18.70 19.90 13.70
CA LEU A 10 19.01 18.58 14.26
C LEU A 10 19.33 18.69 15.75
N TYR A 11 18.71 17.87 16.59
CA TYR A 11 19.07 17.72 18.01
C TYR A 11 19.14 16.24 18.38
N ASP A 12 19.87 15.93 19.45
CA ASP A 12 20.04 14.55 19.91
C ASP A 12 18.69 13.92 20.30
N GLY A 13 18.42 12.72 19.80
CA GLY A 13 17.15 12.01 19.95
C GLY A 13 16.02 12.51 19.03
N ILE A 14 16.28 13.37 18.05
CA ILE A 14 15.24 13.81 17.11
C ILE A 14 14.68 12.60 16.33
N ASN A 15 13.36 12.43 16.39
CA ASN A 15 12.63 11.55 15.50
C ASN A 15 11.44 12.32 14.92
N THR A 16 11.38 12.42 13.59
CA THR A 16 10.29 13.13 12.89
C THR A 16 9.44 12.23 12.00
N GLU A 17 9.33 10.95 12.31
CA GLU A 17 8.38 10.03 11.65
C GLU A 17 6.95 10.58 11.61
N ASN A 18 6.55 11.37 12.63
CA ASN A 18 5.24 11.98 12.73
C ASN A 18 5.18 13.46 12.31
N LYS A 19 6.26 14.04 11.78
CA LYS A 19 6.28 15.43 11.30
C LYS A 19 6.51 15.49 9.81
N LEU A 20 5.79 16.38 9.16
CA LEU A 20 5.87 16.60 7.74
C LEU A 20 6.76 17.81 7.44
N PHE A 21 7.97 17.57 6.94
CA PHE A 21 8.84 18.63 6.43
C PHE A 21 8.77 18.67 4.91
N ARG A 22 8.28 19.78 4.34
CA ARG A 22 8.11 19.97 2.89
C ARG A 22 8.98 21.09 2.40
N VAL A 23 9.68 20.83 1.30
CA VAL A 23 10.49 21.80 0.56
C VAL A 23 10.16 21.69 -0.92
N ARG A 24 10.48 22.73 -1.69
CA ARG A 24 10.21 22.74 -3.13
C ARG A 24 11.46 22.39 -3.91
N LYS A 25 11.29 21.98 -5.16
CA LYS A 25 12.40 21.89 -6.12
C LYS A 25 13.16 23.21 -6.17
N GLU A 26 14.46 23.13 -6.48
CA GLU A 26 15.40 24.25 -6.56
C GLU A 26 15.73 24.95 -5.22
N TRP A 27 15.07 24.55 -4.12
CA TRP A 27 15.46 24.96 -2.78
C TRP A 27 16.74 24.24 -2.33
N VAL A 28 17.28 24.73 -1.21
CA VAL A 28 18.33 24.09 -0.44
C VAL A 28 17.78 23.65 0.89
N ILE A 29 18.25 22.50 1.38
CA ILE A 29 18.06 22.13 2.78
C ILE A 29 19.38 22.28 3.50
N HIS A 30 19.36 23.05 4.59
CA HIS A 30 20.44 23.11 5.58
C HIS A 30 19.99 22.36 6.82
N PHE A 31 20.67 21.27 7.14
CA PHE A 31 20.49 20.57 8.40
C PHE A 31 21.46 21.17 9.42
N THR A 32 20.98 22.08 10.25
CA THR A 32 21.77 22.84 11.23
C THR A 32 21.85 22.08 12.55
N LEU A 33 23.00 22.14 13.22
CA LEU A 33 23.22 21.40 14.47
C LEU A 33 22.74 22.23 15.67
N ASP A 34 21.93 21.63 16.55
CA ASP A 34 21.53 22.22 17.83
C ASP A 34 22.65 22.14 18.89
N ALA A 35 22.50 22.90 19.98
CA ALA A 35 23.36 22.86 21.15
C ALA A 35 23.61 21.43 21.69
N SER A 36 22.62 20.55 21.61
CA SER A 36 22.73 19.14 22.02
C SER A 36 23.74 18.30 21.21
N LEU A 37 24.19 18.80 20.05
CA LEU A 37 25.15 18.14 19.16
C LEU A 37 26.54 18.80 19.18
N VAL A 38 26.72 19.88 19.92
CA VAL A 38 28.02 20.58 20.03
C VAL A 38 29.07 19.64 20.63
N GLY A 39 30.23 19.58 19.98
CA GLY A 39 31.35 18.72 20.38
C GLY A 39 31.17 17.23 20.07
N LYS A 40 30.05 16.81 19.47
CA LYS A 40 29.83 15.43 19.04
C LYS A 40 30.35 15.20 17.61
N ASN A 41 30.73 13.97 17.30
CA ASN A 41 31.18 13.59 15.96
C ASN A 41 29.97 13.17 15.11
N VAL A 42 29.29 14.16 14.52
CA VAL A 42 28.05 13.94 13.77
C VAL A 42 28.34 13.47 12.34
N ARG A 43 27.80 12.30 11.97
CA ARG A 43 27.80 11.82 10.59
C ARG A 43 26.36 11.69 10.09
N PHE A 44 26.07 12.35 8.96
CA PHE A 44 24.71 12.49 8.43
C PHE A 44 24.54 11.70 7.15
N PHE A 45 23.44 10.94 7.07
CA PHE A 45 23.15 10.07 5.94
C PHE A 45 21.75 10.35 5.40
N THR A 46 21.60 10.33 4.07
CA THR A 46 20.30 10.48 3.41
C THR A 46 20.17 9.58 2.19
N ASN A 47 18.96 9.15 1.86
CA ASN A 47 18.66 8.44 0.62
C ASN A 47 18.25 9.38 -0.54
N TYR A 48 18.37 10.70 -0.35
CA TYR A 48 18.20 11.65 -1.44
C TYR A 48 19.29 11.46 -2.50
N PRO A 49 18.93 11.23 -3.78
CA PRO A 49 19.86 10.78 -4.79
C PRO A 49 20.92 11.84 -5.11
N GLU A 50 22.07 11.38 -5.57
CA GLU A 50 23.11 12.28 -6.05
C GLU A 50 22.68 12.95 -7.36
N VAL A 51 23.06 14.22 -7.52
CA VAL A 51 22.71 15.03 -8.70
C VAL A 51 23.19 14.37 -10.00
N ARG A 52 24.36 13.71 -9.96
CA ARG A 52 24.98 13.04 -11.12
C ARG A 52 24.36 11.67 -11.43
N SER A 53 23.58 11.10 -10.50
CA SER A 53 22.89 9.82 -10.66
C SER A 53 21.53 9.88 -9.97
N PRO A 54 20.51 10.49 -10.61
CA PRO A 54 19.22 10.80 -9.98
C PRO A 54 18.34 9.56 -9.75
N CYS A 55 18.86 8.35 -9.90
CA CYS A 55 18.11 7.12 -9.66
C CYS A 55 17.90 6.94 -8.15
N PHE A 56 16.67 7.17 -7.71
CA PHE A 56 16.30 6.99 -6.30
C PHE A 56 16.25 5.50 -5.94
N ASN A 57 16.93 5.15 -4.85
CA ASN A 57 16.80 3.84 -4.21
C ASN A 57 16.50 4.07 -2.71
N ARG A 58 15.32 3.64 -2.27
CA ARG A 58 14.82 3.85 -0.91
C ARG A 58 15.76 3.32 0.18
N THR A 59 16.49 2.24 -0.12
CA THR A 59 17.36 1.54 0.84
C THR A 59 18.82 2.01 0.80
N ARG A 60 19.20 2.80 -0.21
CA ARG A 60 20.58 3.26 -0.37
C ARG A 60 20.75 4.66 0.22
N PHE A 61 21.58 4.75 1.25
CA PHE A 61 21.94 6.02 1.88
C PHE A 61 23.35 6.43 1.47
N ARG A 62 23.59 7.74 1.39
CA ARG A 62 24.90 8.34 1.21
C ARG A 62 25.18 9.30 2.36
N GLU A 63 26.44 9.38 2.73
CA GLU A 63 26.89 10.36 3.71
C GLU A 63 26.98 11.76 3.10
N LEU A 64 26.60 12.77 3.86
CA LEU A 64 26.86 14.17 3.56
C LEU A 64 28.06 14.64 4.38
N HIS A 65 28.98 15.33 3.73
CA HIS A 65 30.04 16.03 4.45
C HIS A 65 29.49 17.27 5.12
N ILE A 66 29.95 17.49 6.35
CA ILE A 66 29.62 18.69 7.11
C ILE A 66 30.25 19.91 6.44
N VAL A 67 29.49 20.99 6.33
CA VAL A 67 29.93 22.29 5.83
C VAL A 67 30.25 23.16 7.03
N ASN A 68 31.47 23.70 7.08
CA ASN A 68 31.89 24.72 8.02
C ASN A 68 32.00 26.05 7.27
N PRO A 69 31.08 27.01 7.48
CA PRO A 69 31.10 28.28 6.77
C PRO A 69 32.15 29.26 7.32
N THR A 70 32.76 28.97 8.47
CA THR A 70 33.72 29.84 9.13
C THR A 70 34.96 30.03 8.27
N ILE A 71 35.31 31.28 7.98
CA ILE A 71 36.44 31.66 7.12
C ILE A 71 37.75 31.29 7.81
N SER A 72 38.28 30.10 7.50
CA SER A 72 39.67 29.56 7.55
C SER A 72 40.66 29.92 8.67
N ARG A 73 40.33 30.78 9.63
CA ARG A 73 41.22 31.23 10.72
C ARG A 73 40.90 30.60 12.08
N CYS A 74 39.74 29.95 12.24
CA CYS A 74 39.35 29.22 13.44
C CYS A 74 38.60 27.91 13.08
N PRO A 75 39.28 26.84 12.65
CA PRO A 75 38.65 25.55 12.34
C PRO A 75 37.92 24.90 13.53
N GLN A 76 38.21 25.36 14.76
CA GLN A 76 37.55 24.91 15.98
C GLN A 76 36.16 25.54 16.17
N ASP A 77 35.81 26.59 15.42
CA ASP A 77 34.49 27.20 15.48
C ASP A 77 33.51 26.40 14.61
N THR A 78 32.71 25.58 15.27
CA THR A 78 31.76 24.64 14.65
C THR A 78 30.30 24.99 14.90
N PHE A 79 30.01 26.17 15.47
CA PHE A 79 28.64 26.54 15.86
C PHE A 79 27.72 26.75 14.66
N ASP A 80 28.28 27.19 13.53
CA ASP A 80 27.55 27.43 12.29
C ASP A 80 27.64 26.25 11.31
N ASN A 81 28.07 25.07 11.78
CA ASN A 81 28.14 23.89 10.93
C ASN A 81 26.74 23.43 10.48
N TYR A 82 26.65 22.92 9.25
CA TYR A 82 25.42 22.31 8.73
C TYR A 82 25.72 21.23 7.69
N PHE A 83 24.74 20.36 7.42
CA PHE A 83 24.77 19.49 6.24
C PHE A 83 23.88 20.07 5.14
N GLU A 84 24.32 19.98 3.90
CA GLU A 84 23.61 20.60 2.77
C GLU A 84 23.10 19.57 1.76
N ILE A 85 21.86 19.75 1.31
CA ILE A 85 21.36 19.12 0.09
C ILE A 85 21.04 20.22 -0.93
N ARG A 86 21.81 20.26 -2.03
CA ARG A 86 21.62 21.19 -3.15
C ARG A 86 22.16 20.59 -4.47
N PRO A 87 21.52 20.90 -5.62
CA PRO A 87 20.15 21.39 -5.77
C PRO A 87 19.11 20.26 -5.57
N LEU A 88 17.92 20.63 -5.09
CA LEU A 88 16.77 19.73 -5.06
C LEU A 88 16.14 19.63 -6.46
N ILE A 89 16.39 18.54 -7.18
CA ILE A 89 15.94 18.30 -8.56
C ILE A 89 15.00 17.10 -8.69
N VAL A 90 14.93 16.23 -7.69
CA VAL A 90 14.03 15.06 -7.66
C VAL A 90 12.93 15.30 -6.63
N SER A 91 11.68 15.19 -7.07
CA SER A 91 10.53 15.23 -6.16
C SER A 91 10.26 13.85 -5.59
N GLY A 92 9.83 13.78 -4.34
CA GLY A 92 9.60 12.51 -3.65
C GLY A 92 9.68 12.63 -2.15
N SER A 93 9.63 11.48 -1.48
CA SER A 93 9.81 11.35 -0.03
C SER A 93 11.16 10.71 0.25
N PHE A 94 11.95 11.38 1.08
CA PHE A 94 13.32 11.03 1.39
C PHE A 94 13.50 10.93 2.90
N GLN A 95 14.46 10.12 3.30
CA GLN A 95 14.80 9.84 4.68
C GLN A 95 16.21 10.34 4.96
N PHE A 96 16.44 10.74 6.22
CA PHE A 96 17.77 10.93 6.76
C PHE A 96 17.88 10.32 8.15
N TYR A 97 19.11 10.05 8.55
CA TYR A 97 19.48 9.73 9.92
C TYR A 97 20.92 10.20 10.18
N PHE A 98 21.32 10.28 11.46
CA PHE A 98 22.69 10.61 11.82
C PHE A 98 23.14 9.89 13.10
N SER A 99 24.46 9.69 13.21
CA SER A 99 25.15 9.25 14.43
C SER A 99 25.85 10.44 15.09
N THR A 100 26.24 10.29 16.36
CA THR A 100 26.96 11.33 17.12
C THR A 100 28.31 10.89 17.68
N ASP A 101 28.62 9.60 17.54
CA ASP A 101 29.85 8.94 17.99
C ASP A 101 30.87 8.73 16.84
N GLY A 102 30.56 9.18 15.62
CA GLY A 102 31.37 8.97 14.43
C GLY A 102 31.16 7.62 13.74
N SER A 103 30.23 6.79 14.23
CA SER A 103 29.91 5.50 13.62
C SER A 103 29.45 5.66 12.16
N ASP A 104 30.00 4.82 11.28
CA ASP A 104 29.51 4.68 9.91
C ASP A 104 28.29 3.77 9.89
N LEU A 105 27.14 4.32 9.48
CA LEU A 105 25.89 3.59 9.43
C LEU A 105 25.51 3.17 8.00
N SER A 106 26.39 3.40 7.02
CA SER A 106 26.12 3.09 5.60
C SER A 106 26.07 1.59 5.30
N SER A 107 26.71 0.74 6.11
CA SER A 107 26.85 -0.71 5.87
C SER A 107 25.95 -1.59 6.75
N SER A 108 25.56 -1.09 7.94
CA SER A 108 24.66 -1.78 8.87
C SER A 108 23.92 -0.76 9.74
N LEU A 109 22.60 -0.66 9.54
CA LEU A 109 21.72 0.17 10.36
C LEU A 109 21.47 -0.49 11.72
N GLU A 110 22.41 -0.33 12.64
CA GLU A 110 22.19 -0.65 14.05
C GLU A 110 21.37 0.46 14.70
N ALA A 111 20.10 0.17 15.02
CA ALA A 111 19.18 1.16 15.59
C ALA A 111 19.71 1.84 16.86
N SER A 112 20.54 1.16 17.65
CA SER A 112 21.17 1.70 18.86
C SER A 112 22.19 2.83 18.61
N LYS A 113 22.70 2.94 17.38
CA LYS A 113 23.69 3.97 16.99
C LYS A 113 23.06 5.18 16.28
N ILE A 114 21.75 5.13 16.03
CA ILE A 114 21.02 6.25 15.44
C ILE A 114 20.74 7.27 16.54
N ALA A 115 21.41 8.41 16.47
CA ALA A 115 21.19 9.52 17.39
C ALA A 115 19.97 10.36 16.99
N GLY A 116 19.59 10.35 15.71
CA GLY A 116 18.36 10.97 15.25
C GLY A 116 18.02 10.61 13.80
N GLN A 117 16.74 10.73 13.45
CA GLN A 117 16.21 10.36 12.14
C GLN A 117 14.97 11.17 11.76
N GLY A 118 14.66 11.19 10.47
CA GLY A 118 13.47 11.86 9.97
C GLY A 118 13.25 11.72 8.49
N TYR A 119 12.18 12.36 8.03
CA TYR A 119 11.79 12.41 6.62
C TYR A 119 11.62 13.85 6.16
N PHE A 120 11.85 14.05 4.87
CA PHE A 120 11.48 15.27 4.17
C PHE A 120 10.87 14.94 2.82
N ILE A 121 10.02 15.84 2.34
CA ILE A 121 9.37 15.74 1.05
C ILE A 121 9.84 16.89 0.17
N VAL A 122 10.25 16.55 -1.05
CA VAL A 122 10.47 17.55 -2.10
C VAL A 122 9.23 17.55 -2.98
N ASP A 123 8.45 18.62 -2.90
CA ASP A 123 7.20 18.76 -3.63
C ASP A 123 7.45 18.72 -5.16
N PRO A 124 6.52 18.15 -5.94
CA PRO A 124 6.50 18.32 -7.39
C PRO A 124 6.25 19.79 -7.74
N ARG A 125 6.92 20.22 -8.81
CA ARG A 125 6.64 21.48 -9.49
C ARG A 125 5.99 21.12 -10.82
N PHE A 126 4.81 21.68 -11.08
CA PHE A 126 4.09 21.42 -12.31
C PHE A 126 4.39 22.50 -13.34
N THR A 127 4.45 22.08 -14.59
CA THR A 127 4.66 22.95 -15.75
C THR A 127 3.71 22.54 -16.86
N GLY A 128 3.23 23.50 -17.62
CA GLY A 128 2.46 23.26 -18.83
C GLY A 128 2.59 24.43 -19.80
N SER A 129 2.15 24.23 -21.03
CA SER A 129 2.05 25.30 -22.02
C SER A 129 0.62 25.42 -22.53
N TYR A 130 0.21 26.61 -22.96
CA TYR A 130 -1.05 26.79 -23.68
C TYR A 130 -0.88 27.85 -24.76
N GLU A 131 -1.64 27.72 -25.84
CA GLU A 131 -1.67 28.73 -26.88
C GLU A 131 -2.46 29.96 -26.44
N SER A 132 -1.87 31.15 -26.64
CA SER A 132 -2.54 32.41 -26.35
C SER A 132 -3.77 32.61 -27.24
N ALA A 133 -4.84 33.16 -26.67
CA ALA A 133 -6.10 33.45 -27.38
C ALA A 133 -5.97 34.59 -28.41
N ASP A 134 -4.81 35.22 -28.52
CA ASP A 134 -4.50 36.33 -29.44
C ASP A 134 -4.25 35.89 -30.89
N GLY A 135 -4.35 34.59 -31.20
CA GLY A 135 -4.27 34.06 -32.58
C GLY A 135 -2.86 34.08 -33.18
N GLY A 136 -1.83 34.44 -32.41
CA GLY A 136 -0.44 34.53 -32.88
C GLY A 136 0.39 33.26 -32.73
N GLY A 137 -0.20 32.12 -32.32
CA GLY A 137 0.52 30.85 -32.10
C GLY A 137 1.56 30.90 -30.97
N ARG A 138 1.55 31.94 -30.12
CA ARG A 138 2.51 32.09 -29.03
C ARG A 138 2.13 31.17 -27.86
N LYS A 139 2.96 30.16 -27.58
CA LYS A 139 2.83 29.31 -26.39
C LYS A 139 3.27 30.06 -25.14
N ILE A 140 2.38 30.13 -24.15
CA ILE A 140 2.65 30.71 -22.84
C ILE A 140 2.92 29.57 -21.88
N ASN A 141 4.11 29.56 -21.26
CA ASN A 141 4.45 28.61 -20.22
C ASN A 141 3.79 29.01 -18.90
N ARG A 142 3.15 28.04 -18.24
CA ARG A 142 2.65 28.16 -16.86
C ARG A 142 3.41 27.19 -15.98
N SER A 143 3.67 27.61 -14.75
CA SER A 143 4.12 26.73 -13.68
C SER A 143 3.34 27.01 -12.42
N TRP A 144 3.02 25.97 -11.68
CA TRP A 144 2.36 26.10 -10.38
C TRP A 144 2.86 25.04 -9.42
N ASP A 145 2.78 25.37 -8.14
CA ASP A 145 3.04 24.44 -7.05
C ASP A 145 1.75 23.69 -6.70
N LEU A 146 1.85 22.71 -5.79
CA LEU A 146 0.69 21.94 -5.32
C LEU A 146 -0.48 22.81 -4.84
N ASP A 147 -0.20 23.93 -4.18
CA ASP A 147 -1.22 24.86 -3.67
C ASP A 147 -2.04 25.52 -4.80
N GLY A 148 -1.54 25.50 -6.03
CA GLY A 148 -2.22 26.03 -7.20
C GLY A 148 -3.12 25.03 -7.91
N VAL A 149 -3.20 23.77 -7.47
CA VAL A 149 -3.99 22.72 -8.15
C VAL A 149 -5.48 22.91 -7.88
N VAL A 150 -6.27 22.97 -8.95
CA VAL A 150 -7.73 22.99 -8.94
C VAL A 150 -8.22 21.87 -9.85
N LEU A 151 -8.89 20.89 -9.27
CA LEU A 151 -9.11 19.58 -9.88
C LEU A 151 -10.59 19.27 -10.11
N GLN A 152 -10.91 18.77 -11.31
CA GLN A 152 -12.25 18.25 -11.65
C GLN A 152 -12.19 16.74 -11.85
N THR A 153 -13.03 16.00 -11.11
CA THR A 153 -13.13 14.54 -11.24
C THR A 153 -14.15 14.16 -12.30
N TYR A 154 -13.80 13.17 -13.12
CA TYR A 154 -14.63 12.53 -14.12
C TYR A 154 -14.72 11.03 -13.86
N LEU A 155 -15.95 10.52 -13.80
CA LEU A 155 -16.22 9.09 -13.80
C LEU A 155 -16.07 8.56 -15.25
N ALA A 156 -14.91 8.00 -15.57
CA ALA A 156 -14.50 7.66 -16.93
C ALA A 156 -15.51 6.79 -17.68
N LYS A 157 -16.10 5.79 -17.00
CA LYS A 157 -17.14 4.91 -17.59
C LYS A 157 -18.40 5.67 -18.05
N ASN A 158 -18.66 6.88 -17.54
CA ASN A 158 -19.80 7.72 -17.94
C ASN A 158 -19.41 8.78 -18.99
N MET A 159 -18.15 8.84 -19.40
CA MET A 159 -17.67 9.78 -20.42
C MET A 159 -17.96 9.32 -21.86
N GLY A 160 -18.62 8.17 -22.05
CA GLY A 160 -18.96 7.64 -23.37
C GLY A 160 -17.72 7.32 -24.20
N LEU A 161 -17.89 7.36 -25.53
CA LEU A 161 -16.82 7.03 -26.47
C LEU A 161 -15.65 8.02 -26.35
N PHE A 162 -14.43 7.51 -26.42
CA PHE A 162 -13.20 8.28 -26.25
C PHE A 162 -13.10 9.48 -27.21
N SER A 163 -13.63 9.33 -28.43
CA SER A 163 -13.67 10.42 -29.42
C SER A 163 -14.44 11.66 -28.95
N GLN A 164 -15.33 11.51 -27.97
CA GLN A 164 -16.13 12.61 -27.40
C GLN A 164 -15.48 13.23 -26.16
N TRP A 165 -14.40 12.65 -25.63
CA TRP A 165 -13.81 13.10 -24.38
C TRP A 165 -13.28 14.53 -24.44
N PRO A 166 -12.56 14.98 -25.50
CA PRO A 166 -12.08 16.35 -25.60
C PRO A 166 -13.20 17.38 -25.41
N ASP A 167 -14.35 17.20 -26.07
CA ASP A 167 -15.49 18.12 -25.93
C ASP A 167 -16.10 18.09 -24.52
N ARG A 168 -16.17 16.91 -23.90
CA ARG A 168 -16.70 16.75 -22.53
C ARG A 168 -15.82 17.43 -21.49
N VAL A 169 -14.49 17.33 -21.62
CA VAL A 169 -13.55 17.92 -20.67
C VAL A 169 -13.27 19.40 -20.92
N LYS A 170 -13.61 19.93 -22.11
CA LYS A 170 -13.44 21.34 -22.46
C LYS A 170 -14.09 22.30 -21.46
N HIS A 171 -15.22 21.91 -20.88
CA HIS A 171 -15.93 22.72 -19.88
C HIS A 171 -15.10 22.92 -18.59
N ALA A 172 -14.37 21.89 -18.14
CA ALA A 172 -13.47 22.02 -17.00
C ALA A 172 -12.34 23.02 -17.32
N ARG A 173 -11.79 22.96 -18.53
CA ARG A 173 -10.79 23.94 -18.98
C ARG A 173 -11.34 25.37 -18.99
N MET A 174 -12.56 25.57 -19.52
CA MET A 174 -13.22 26.88 -19.53
C MET A 174 -13.53 27.42 -18.12
N ALA A 175 -13.76 26.53 -17.17
CA ALA A 175 -13.93 26.86 -15.76
C ALA A 175 -12.60 27.02 -15.00
N ASN A 176 -11.46 27.05 -15.69
CA ASN A 176 -10.11 27.23 -15.14
C ASN A 176 -9.62 26.11 -14.20
N TYR A 177 -10.18 24.91 -14.27
CA TYR A 177 -9.52 23.74 -13.69
C TYR A 177 -8.19 23.49 -14.41
N ASN A 178 -7.15 23.14 -13.67
CA ASN A 178 -5.80 22.87 -14.18
C ASN A 178 -5.33 21.43 -13.96
N MET A 179 -6.20 20.59 -13.40
CA MET A 179 -6.01 19.14 -13.34
C MET A 179 -7.34 18.42 -13.55
N LEU A 180 -7.32 17.36 -14.35
CA LEU A 180 -8.43 16.43 -14.51
C LEU A 180 -8.10 15.13 -13.78
N HIS A 181 -9.02 14.67 -12.94
CA HIS A 181 -8.94 13.36 -12.33
C HIS A 181 -9.89 12.41 -13.04
N PHE A 182 -9.38 11.28 -13.51
CA PHE A 182 -10.18 10.21 -14.07
C PHE A 182 -10.20 9.03 -13.11
N THR A 183 -11.40 8.56 -12.75
CA THR A 183 -11.53 7.22 -12.15
C THR A 183 -10.87 6.17 -13.07
N PRO A 184 -10.56 4.95 -12.60
CA PRO A 184 -9.76 4.00 -13.36
C PRO A 184 -10.21 3.83 -14.83
N LEU A 185 -9.23 3.85 -15.72
CA LEU A 185 -9.39 3.76 -17.17
C LEU A 185 -9.31 2.33 -17.71
N GLN A 186 -8.99 1.39 -16.82
CA GLN A 186 -8.75 -0.01 -17.11
C GLN A 186 -10.05 -0.78 -17.39
N GLU A 187 -9.94 -1.97 -17.98
CA GLU A 187 -11.08 -2.85 -18.21
C GLU A 187 -11.83 -3.18 -16.91
N LEU A 188 -13.14 -3.02 -16.94
CA LEU A 188 -14.02 -3.32 -15.81
C LEU A 188 -14.46 -4.78 -15.85
N GLY A 189 -14.63 -5.37 -14.66
CA GLY A 189 -15.24 -6.69 -14.52
C GLY A 189 -16.75 -6.67 -14.61
N TYR A 190 -17.34 -7.85 -14.43
CA TYR A 190 -18.78 -8.10 -14.61
C TYR A 190 -19.70 -7.09 -13.91
N SER A 191 -19.36 -6.64 -12.70
CA SER A 191 -20.17 -5.66 -11.95
C SER A 191 -20.24 -4.27 -12.60
N ARG A 192 -19.31 -3.96 -13.52
CA ARG A 192 -19.10 -2.63 -14.12
C ARG A 192 -18.89 -1.52 -13.09
N SER A 193 -18.43 -1.88 -11.88
CA SER A 193 -17.92 -0.92 -10.90
C SER A 193 -16.60 -0.33 -11.41
N ALA A 194 -16.42 0.99 -11.26
CA ALA A 194 -15.23 1.69 -11.77
C ALA A 194 -13.93 1.25 -11.05
N TYR A 195 -14.05 0.61 -9.89
CA TYR A 195 -12.92 0.13 -9.09
C TYR A 195 -12.76 -1.40 -9.12
N SER A 196 -13.68 -2.12 -9.80
CA SER A 196 -13.57 -3.58 -9.98
C SER A 196 -12.93 -3.87 -11.33
N LEU A 197 -11.60 -3.84 -11.36
CA LEU A 197 -10.82 -3.95 -12.59
C LEU A 197 -10.59 -5.41 -12.96
N ARG A 198 -10.97 -5.79 -14.18
CA ARG A 198 -10.79 -7.15 -14.69
C ARG A 198 -9.40 -7.36 -15.28
N ASP A 199 -8.88 -6.35 -15.97
CA ASP A 199 -7.53 -6.35 -16.53
C ASP A 199 -6.91 -4.96 -16.35
N GLN A 200 -5.94 -4.89 -15.44
CA GLN A 200 -5.25 -3.66 -15.07
C GLN A 200 -4.34 -3.12 -16.19
N LEU A 201 -3.96 -3.98 -17.13
CA LEU A 201 -3.02 -3.65 -18.22
C LEU A 201 -3.74 -3.25 -19.50
N ARG A 202 -5.06 -3.30 -19.53
CA ARG A 202 -5.86 -3.01 -20.72
C ARG A 202 -6.79 -1.82 -20.49
N VAL A 203 -6.83 -0.89 -21.46
CA VAL A 203 -7.81 0.20 -21.46
C VAL A 203 -9.23 -0.38 -21.59
N ASN A 204 -10.20 0.26 -20.93
CA ASN A 204 -11.58 -0.17 -20.97
C ASN A 204 -12.12 -0.21 -22.43
N PRO A 205 -12.50 -1.40 -22.93
CA PRO A 205 -13.00 -1.53 -24.31
C PRO A 205 -14.30 -0.75 -24.56
N GLU A 206 -15.07 -0.40 -23.52
CA GLU A 206 -16.28 0.40 -23.63
C GLU A 206 -16.02 1.85 -24.08
N PHE A 207 -14.77 2.32 -24.05
CA PHE A 207 -14.40 3.61 -24.62
C PHE A 207 -14.38 3.61 -26.15
N SER A 208 -14.51 2.44 -26.77
CA SER A 208 -14.53 2.25 -28.22
C SER A 208 -15.90 1.80 -28.73
N PRO A 209 -16.28 2.13 -29.98
CA PRO A 209 -17.45 1.54 -30.62
C PRO A 209 -17.35 0.01 -30.65
N LYS A 210 -18.46 -0.69 -30.41
CA LYS A 210 -18.49 -2.16 -30.47
C LYS A 210 -18.09 -2.63 -31.87
N GLY A 211 -17.15 -3.58 -31.94
CA GLY A 211 -16.70 -4.20 -33.19
C GLY A 211 -15.72 -3.37 -34.02
N CYS A 212 -15.17 -2.27 -33.47
CA CYS A 212 -14.12 -1.52 -34.17
C CYS A 212 -12.84 -2.36 -34.34
N GLU A 213 -12.17 -2.22 -35.48
CA GLU A 213 -10.91 -2.91 -35.77
C GLU A 213 -9.78 -2.48 -34.84
N LYS A 214 -9.76 -1.19 -34.46
CA LYS A 214 -8.77 -0.63 -33.53
C LYS A 214 -9.47 -0.02 -32.30
N PRO A 215 -9.59 -0.76 -31.18
CA PRO A 215 -10.03 -0.18 -29.93
C PRO A 215 -9.01 0.82 -29.39
N VAL A 216 -9.48 1.75 -28.57
CA VAL A 216 -8.65 2.70 -27.83
C VAL A 216 -7.69 1.94 -26.93
N ASP A 217 -6.42 2.33 -26.99
CA ASP A 217 -5.32 1.73 -26.22
C ASP A 217 -4.58 2.80 -25.40
N TRP A 218 -3.56 2.38 -24.66
CA TRP A 218 -2.76 3.30 -23.83
C TRP A 218 -2.03 4.37 -24.63
N ALA A 219 -1.65 4.10 -25.89
CA ALA A 219 -1.00 5.09 -26.72
C ALA A 219 -1.96 6.22 -27.11
N ASP A 220 -3.24 5.90 -27.32
CA ASP A 220 -4.28 6.89 -27.58
C ASP A 220 -4.64 7.70 -26.30
N ILE A 221 -4.67 7.06 -25.12
CA ILE A 221 -4.77 7.76 -23.82
C ILE A 221 -3.56 8.70 -23.59
N GLU A 222 -2.34 8.22 -23.85
CA GLU A 222 -1.11 9.00 -23.70
C GLU A 222 -1.13 10.27 -24.57
N LYS A 223 -1.54 10.14 -25.84
CA LYS A 223 -1.71 11.29 -26.73
C LYS A 223 -2.72 12.30 -26.18
N PHE A 224 -3.84 11.83 -25.64
CA PHE A 224 -4.84 12.72 -25.04
C PHE A 224 -4.33 13.43 -23.80
N VAL A 225 -3.66 12.73 -22.88
CA VAL A 225 -3.04 13.34 -21.70
C VAL A 225 -1.98 14.37 -22.10
N LYS A 226 -1.12 14.05 -23.08
CA LYS A 226 -0.13 14.99 -23.63
C LYS A 226 -0.77 16.19 -24.29
N PHE A 227 -1.92 16.04 -24.95
CA PHE A 227 -2.68 17.16 -25.49
C PHE A 227 -3.18 18.08 -24.38
N LEU A 228 -3.78 17.52 -23.32
CA LEU A 228 -4.23 18.30 -22.16
C LEU A 228 -3.08 19.09 -21.52
N GLU A 229 -1.91 18.46 -21.38
CA GLU A 229 -0.72 19.08 -20.79
C GLU A 229 -0.14 20.19 -21.69
N ASN A 230 0.10 19.89 -22.96
CA ASN A 230 0.86 20.78 -23.87
C ASN A 230 0.02 21.89 -24.50
N GLU A 231 -1.28 21.67 -24.69
CA GLU A 231 -2.17 22.62 -25.35
C GLU A 231 -3.06 23.35 -24.35
N TRP A 232 -3.47 22.69 -23.27
CA TRP A 232 -4.40 23.27 -22.29
C TRP A 232 -3.76 23.61 -20.94
N SER A 233 -2.45 23.38 -20.75
CA SER A 233 -1.81 23.49 -19.43
C SER A 233 -2.62 22.79 -18.33
N THR A 234 -3.13 21.59 -18.63
CA THR A 234 -4.02 20.84 -17.76
C THR A 234 -3.42 19.47 -17.49
N LEU A 235 -3.12 19.18 -16.22
CA LEU A 235 -2.58 17.89 -15.81
C LEU A 235 -3.67 16.82 -15.77
N SER A 236 -3.26 15.57 -15.76
CA SER A 236 -4.15 14.43 -15.57
C SER A 236 -3.67 13.56 -14.43
N MET A 237 -4.60 13.00 -13.65
CA MET A 237 -4.34 11.95 -12.68
C MET A 237 -5.41 10.87 -12.76
N THR A 238 -5.09 9.68 -12.26
CA THR A 238 -6.04 8.57 -12.16
C THR A 238 -5.85 7.81 -10.87
N ASP A 239 -6.93 7.19 -10.40
CA ASP A 239 -6.89 6.29 -9.26
C ASP A 239 -6.08 5.03 -9.57
N LEU A 240 -5.31 4.57 -8.59
CA LEU A 240 -4.66 3.26 -8.60
C LEU A 240 -5.35 2.35 -7.59
N VAL A 241 -5.80 1.18 -8.05
CA VAL A 241 -6.49 0.19 -7.21
C VAL A 241 -5.51 -0.93 -6.87
N PHE A 242 -4.87 -0.83 -5.70
CA PHE A 242 -3.92 -1.85 -5.24
C PHE A 242 -4.57 -2.97 -4.44
N ASN A 243 -5.67 -2.68 -3.73
CA ASN A 243 -6.18 -3.57 -2.70
C ASN A 243 -6.99 -4.77 -3.23
N HIS A 244 -7.52 -4.68 -4.46
CA HIS A 244 -8.38 -5.72 -5.03
C HIS A 244 -8.39 -5.68 -6.57
N THR A 245 -8.87 -6.77 -7.16
CA THR A 245 -9.17 -6.94 -8.59
C THR A 245 -10.59 -7.48 -8.73
N SER A 246 -11.14 -7.50 -9.95
CA SER A 246 -12.42 -8.17 -10.20
C SER A 246 -12.29 -9.69 -10.08
N ASN A 247 -13.34 -10.34 -9.59
CA ASN A 247 -13.35 -11.79 -9.38
C ASN A 247 -13.42 -12.59 -10.69
N ASP A 248 -13.69 -11.94 -11.82
CA ASP A 248 -13.70 -12.50 -13.17
C ASP A 248 -12.41 -12.17 -13.97
N SER A 249 -11.36 -11.69 -13.28
CA SER A 249 -10.02 -11.55 -13.84
C SER A 249 -9.44 -12.91 -14.23
N LYS A 250 -9.13 -13.11 -15.52
CA LYS A 250 -8.61 -14.39 -16.02
C LYS A 250 -7.30 -14.82 -15.36
N TRP A 251 -6.42 -13.86 -15.09
CA TRP A 251 -5.11 -14.11 -14.50
C TRP A 251 -5.21 -14.68 -13.07
N LEU A 252 -6.33 -14.48 -12.35
CA LEU A 252 -6.54 -15.11 -11.03
C LEU A 252 -6.69 -16.63 -11.12
N HIS A 253 -7.15 -17.16 -12.26
CA HIS A 253 -7.19 -18.61 -12.46
C HIS A 253 -5.79 -19.21 -12.66
N GLU A 254 -4.89 -18.44 -13.27
CA GLU A 254 -3.49 -18.82 -13.49
C GLU A 254 -2.67 -18.61 -12.21
N HIS A 255 -3.01 -17.58 -11.42
CA HIS A 255 -2.32 -17.16 -10.20
C HIS A 255 -3.25 -17.05 -8.98
N PRO A 256 -3.85 -18.17 -8.52
CA PRO A 256 -4.77 -18.17 -7.37
C PRO A 256 -4.07 -17.80 -6.04
N GLU A 257 -2.75 -17.89 -5.97
CA GLU A 257 -1.92 -17.47 -4.83
C GLU A 257 -1.95 -15.96 -4.58
N CYS A 258 -2.36 -15.16 -5.56
CA CYS A 258 -2.49 -13.71 -5.42
C CYS A 258 -3.74 -13.29 -4.61
N GLY A 259 -4.70 -14.18 -4.41
CA GLY A 259 -5.82 -13.97 -3.50
C GLY A 259 -5.58 -14.62 -2.13
N TYR A 260 -6.45 -14.35 -1.17
CA TYR A 260 -6.48 -15.11 0.09
C TYR A 260 -7.28 -16.40 -0.12
N ASN A 261 -6.64 -17.56 0.05
CA ASN A 261 -7.26 -18.87 -0.12
C ASN A 261 -6.87 -19.81 1.04
N VAL A 262 -7.50 -20.98 1.13
CA VAL A 262 -7.25 -21.92 2.24
C VAL A 262 -5.84 -22.56 2.23
N VAL A 263 -5.06 -22.39 1.15
CA VAL A 263 -3.68 -22.88 1.06
C VAL A 263 -2.70 -21.84 1.62
N ASN A 264 -2.77 -20.58 1.17
CA ASN A 264 -1.87 -19.52 1.64
C ASN A 264 -2.36 -18.82 2.92
N SER A 265 -3.65 -18.94 3.24
CA SER A 265 -4.33 -18.31 4.37
C SER A 265 -5.20 -19.34 5.10
N PRO A 266 -4.60 -20.39 5.67
CA PRO A 266 -5.34 -21.53 6.23
C PRO A 266 -6.25 -21.16 7.40
N HIS A 267 -5.97 -20.05 8.10
CA HIS A 267 -6.85 -19.50 9.13
C HIS A 267 -8.25 -19.13 8.60
N LEU A 268 -8.43 -18.98 7.28
CA LEU A 268 -9.72 -18.73 6.64
C LEU A 268 -10.56 -20.00 6.42
N ALA A 269 -10.04 -21.20 6.71
CA ALA A 269 -10.75 -22.45 6.44
C ALA A 269 -12.15 -22.51 7.12
N GLY A 270 -12.23 -22.13 8.40
CA GLY A 270 -13.51 -22.09 9.12
C GLY A 270 -14.50 -21.08 8.50
N ALA A 271 -14.02 -19.90 8.12
CA ALA A 271 -14.83 -18.88 7.46
C ALA A 271 -15.30 -19.31 6.07
N TYR A 272 -14.45 -20.00 5.31
CA TYR A 272 -14.79 -20.57 4.01
C TYR A 272 -15.91 -21.61 4.12
N ILE A 273 -15.82 -22.53 5.08
CA ILE A 273 -16.87 -23.54 5.33
C ILE A 273 -18.20 -22.85 5.65
N LEU A 274 -18.18 -21.85 6.53
CA LEU A 274 -19.38 -21.09 6.87
C LEU A 274 -20.00 -20.38 5.66
N ASP A 275 -19.19 -19.72 4.83
CA ASP A 275 -19.65 -19.07 3.60
C ASP A 275 -20.29 -20.08 2.62
N ARG A 276 -19.71 -21.29 2.50
CA ARG A 276 -20.29 -22.37 1.69
C ARG A 276 -21.64 -22.85 2.22
N ILE A 277 -21.86 -22.88 3.53
CA ILE A 277 -23.16 -23.22 4.14
C ILE A 277 -24.20 -22.15 3.77
N VAL A 278 -23.84 -20.87 3.88
CA VAL A 278 -24.74 -19.75 3.51
C VAL A 278 -25.04 -19.74 2.02
N CYS A 279 -24.04 -19.99 1.16
CA CYS A 279 -24.24 -20.11 -0.28
C CYS A 279 -25.20 -21.26 -0.61
N ARG A 280 -25.05 -22.41 0.06
CA ARG A 280 -25.94 -23.57 -0.10
C ARG A 280 -27.37 -23.25 0.33
N LEU A 281 -27.58 -22.53 1.44
CA LEU A 281 -28.92 -22.08 1.85
C LEU A 281 -29.64 -21.39 0.68
N THR A 282 -28.98 -20.42 0.03
CA THR A 282 -29.55 -19.65 -1.07
C THR A 282 -29.89 -20.54 -2.26
N GLN A 283 -29.00 -21.46 -2.65
CA GLN A 283 -29.20 -22.37 -3.78
C GLN A 283 -30.33 -23.39 -3.53
N GLU A 284 -30.42 -23.92 -2.31
CA GLU A 284 -31.44 -24.88 -1.91
C GLU A 284 -32.81 -24.21 -1.77
N ALA A 285 -32.85 -22.97 -1.27
CA ALA A 285 -34.05 -22.16 -1.20
C ALA A 285 -34.57 -21.86 -2.61
N GLU A 286 -33.74 -21.31 -3.51
CA GLU A 286 -34.12 -20.99 -4.90
C GLU A 286 -34.68 -22.21 -5.65
N ALA A 287 -34.13 -23.40 -5.40
CA ALA A 287 -34.59 -24.65 -6.00
C ALA A 287 -35.84 -25.26 -5.34
N GLY A 288 -36.43 -24.61 -4.34
CA GLY A 288 -37.63 -25.06 -3.62
C GLY A 288 -37.41 -26.24 -2.67
N ARG A 289 -36.16 -26.65 -2.46
CA ARG A 289 -35.82 -27.84 -1.66
C ARG A 289 -36.00 -27.62 -0.16
N LEU A 290 -36.04 -26.38 0.29
CA LEU A 290 -36.22 -26.01 1.71
C LEU A 290 -37.67 -25.65 2.08
N ARG A 291 -38.61 -25.79 1.15
CA ARG A 291 -40.02 -25.45 1.40
C ARG A 291 -40.62 -26.27 2.54
N SER A 292 -40.24 -27.54 2.66
CA SER A 292 -40.68 -28.45 3.73
C SER A 292 -40.21 -28.03 5.12
N VAL A 293 -39.12 -27.25 5.21
CA VAL A 293 -38.60 -26.71 6.47
C VAL A 293 -38.97 -25.24 6.67
N GLY A 294 -39.92 -24.72 5.88
CA GLY A 294 -40.47 -23.37 6.04
C GLY A 294 -39.69 -22.26 5.35
N ILE A 295 -38.80 -22.58 4.40
CA ILE A 295 -38.02 -21.60 3.63
C ILE A 295 -38.47 -21.68 2.16
N PRO A 296 -39.24 -20.70 1.65
CA PRO A 296 -39.70 -20.69 0.27
C PRO A 296 -38.58 -20.26 -0.71
N GLU A 297 -38.84 -20.42 -2.01
CA GLU A 297 -37.97 -20.01 -3.11
C GLU A 297 -37.79 -18.48 -3.17
N CYS A 298 -38.84 -17.76 -2.78
CA CYS A 298 -38.84 -16.31 -2.69
C CYS A 298 -39.35 -15.92 -1.30
N LEU A 299 -38.47 -15.30 -0.51
CA LEU A 299 -38.83 -14.78 0.81
C LEU A 299 -39.81 -13.62 0.65
N SER A 300 -40.92 -13.69 1.37
CA SER A 300 -41.99 -12.69 1.29
C SER A 300 -42.55 -12.31 2.66
N ASN A 301 -42.27 -13.12 3.69
CA ASN A 301 -42.73 -12.90 5.04
C ASN A 301 -41.62 -13.18 6.04
N ALA A 302 -40.83 -12.15 6.33
CA ALA A 302 -39.72 -12.21 7.27
C ALA A 302 -40.12 -12.76 8.65
N SER A 303 -41.34 -12.47 9.14
CA SER A 303 -41.78 -12.90 10.47
C SER A 303 -41.97 -14.42 10.59
N ALA A 304 -42.42 -15.07 9.51
CA ALA A 304 -42.60 -16.52 9.47
C ALA A 304 -41.31 -17.25 9.03
N GLU A 305 -40.54 -16.66 8.12
CA GLU A 305 -39.45 -17.33 7.42
C GLU A 305 -38.10 -17.19 8.16
N SER A 306 -37.85 -16.09 8.88
CA SER A 306 -36.55 -15.85 9.54
C SER A 306 -36.22 -16.91 10.59
N GLY A 307 -37.24 -17.41 11.30
CA GLY A 307 -37.07 -18.49 12.27
C GLY A 307 -36.65 -19.81 11.62
N ALA A 308 -37.22 -20.12 10.46
CA ALA A 308 -36.87 -21.30 9.67
C ALA A 308 -35.45 -21.20 9.11
N VAL A 309 -35.09 -20.06 8.50
CA VAL A 309 -33.73 -19.78 8.01
C VAL A 309 -32.69 -19.92 9.11
N ARG A 310 -32.95 -19.29 10.28
CA ARG A 310 -32.06 -19.39 11.43
C ARG A 310 -31.89 -20.85 11.86
N SER A 311 -32.98 -21.59 12.03
CA SER A 311 -32.94 -22.98 12.51
C SER A 311 -32.17 -23.88 11.54
N TRP A 312 -32.37 -23.69 10.23
CA TRP A 312 -31.62 -24.43 9.20
C TRP A 312 -30.12 -24.11 9.25
N LEU A 313 -29.75 -22.83 9.33
CA LEU A 313 -28.34 -22.41 9.41
C LEU A 313 -27.65 -22.98 10.65
N TYR A 314 -28.26 -22.89 11.83
CA TYR A 314 -27.69 -23.46 13.06
C TYR A 314 -27.47 -24.97 12.92
N GLY A 315 -28.46 -25.70 12.38
CA GLY A 315 -28.34 -27.13 12.18
C GLY A 315 -27.20 -27.53 11.22
N GLU A 316 -27.01 -26.79 10.11
CA GLU A 316 -25.91 -27.08 9.19
C GLU A 316 -24.53 -26.66 9.74
N ILE A 317 -24.47 -25.56 10.51
CA ILE A 317 -23.24 -25.11 11.19
C ILE A 317 -22.80 -26.13 12.26
N GLU A 318 -23.75 -26.68 13.02
CA GLU A 318 -23.49 -27.71 14.02
C GLU A 318 -22.94 -28.99 13.36
N LYS A 319 -23.58 -29.46 12.28
CA LYS A 319 -23.11 -30.63 11.50
C LYS A 319 -21.72 -30.42 10.91
N ALA A 320 -21.38 -29.20 10.53
CA ALA A 320 -20.06 -28.85 9.98
C ALA A 320 -18.95 -28.81 11.05
N ARG A 321 -19.28 -28.92 12.34
CA ARG A 321 -18.34 -28.97 13.45
C ARG A 321 -17.28 -27.86 13.43
N VAL A 322 -17.66 -26.65 12.98
CA VAL A 322 -16.72 -25.51 12.83
C VAL A 322 -16.09 -25.04 14.14
N HIS A 323 -16.65 -25.43 15.29
CA HIS A 323 -16.10 -25.15 16.61
C HIS A 323 -14.80 -25.93 16.88
N GLU A 324 -14.54 -27.02 16.15
CA GLU A 324 -13.34 -27.85 16.32
C GLU A 324 -12.06 -27.15 15.88
N PHE A 325 -12.17 -26.12 15.05
CA PHE A 325 -11.04 -25.23 14.75
C PHE A 325 -10.49 -24.51 16.00
N TYR A 326 -11.23 -24.50 17.11
CA TYR A 326 -10.85 -23.84 18.36
C TYR A 326 -10.62 -24.83 19.52
N GLN A 327 -10.72 -26.14 19.27
CA GLN A 327 -10.70 -27.17 20.30
C GLN A 327 -9.65 -28.23 20.00
N ALA A 328 -9.18 -28.91 21.05
CA ALA A 328 -8.35 -30.10 20.91
C ALA A 328 -9.24 -31.35 20.97
N ASP A 329 -8.97 -32.32 20.10
CA ASP A 329 -9.57 -33.64 20.21
C ASP A 329 -8.91 -34.38 21.39
N ILE A 330 -9.66 -34.49 22.50
CA ILE A 330 -9.15 -35.06 23.76
C ILE A 330 -8.71 -36.51 23.56
N ASP A 331 -9.49 -37.32 22.83
CA ASP A 331 -9.22 -38.74 22.67
C ASP A 331 -8.00 -38.97 21.77
N ALA A 332 -7.89 -38.19 20.68
CA ALA A 332 -6.71 -38.22 19.82
C ALA A 332 -5.45 -37.78 20.57
N VAL A 333 -5.52 -36.66 21.31
CA VAL A 333 -4.38 -36.14 22.09
C VAL A 333 -3.97 -37.13 23.19
N CYS A 334 -4.92 -37.75 23.90
CA CYS A 334 -4.62 -38.78 24.89
C CYS A 334 -3.92 -39.99 24.26
N SER A 335 -4.39 -40.41 23.08
CA SER A 335 -3.81 -41.56 22.37
C SER A 335 -2.40 -41.26 21.88
N GLU A 336 -2.18 -40.10 21.26
CA GLU A 336 -0.85 -39.64 20.82
C GLU A 336 0.13 -39.51 22.00
N PHE A 337 -0.34 -39.01 23.15
CA PHE A 337 0.46 -38.91 24.35
C PHE A 337 0.86 -40.29 24.90
N CYS A 338 -0.07 -41.25 24.93
CA CYS A 338 0.22 -42.63 25.31
C CYS A 338 1.25 -43.28 24.37
N GLU A 339 1.09 -43.10 23.05
CA GLU A 339 2.06 -43.62 22.07
C GLU A 339 3.45 -42.99 22.23
N TRP A 340 3.50 -41.68 22.49
CA TRP A 340 4.74 -40.96 22.75
C TRP A 340 5.44 -41.50 24.01
N LEU A 341 4.70 -41.71 25.10
CA LEU A 341 5.23 -42.31 26.33
C LEU A 341 5.80 -43.71 26.09
N CYS A 342 5.10 -44.56 25.34
CA CYS A 342 5.58 -45.91 24.99
C CYS A 342 6.88 -45.86 24.15
N LYS A 343 6.99 -44.92 23.21
CA LYS A 343 8.23 -44.74 22.41
C LYS A 343 9.40 -44.22 23.25
N PHE A 344 9.13 -43.39 24.26
CA PHE A 344 10.17 -42.83 25.14
C PHE A 344 10.56 -43.76 26.30
N THR A 345 9.64 -44.54 26.84
CA THR A 345 9.91 -45.57 27.86
C THR A 345 10.79 -46.69 27.32
N PHE A 346 10.72 -47.03 26.03
CA PHE A 346 11.71 -47.91 25.39
C PHE A 346 13.14 -47.35 25.33
N ARG A 347 13.36 -46.04 25.55
CA ARG A 347 14.69 -45.45 25.77
C ARG A 347 15.11 -45.41 27.24
N PHE A 348 14.14 -45.58 28.14
CA PHE A 348 14.34 -45.67 29.58
C PHE A 348 13.93 -47.05 30.07
N GLU A 349 14.72 -48.08 29.73
CA GLU A 349 14.86 -49.20 30.67
C GLU A 349 16.15 -50.00 30.43
N SER A 350 17.06 -49.90 31.41
CA SER A 350 17.40 -51.10 32.18
C SER A 350 17.62 -50.72 33.64
N SER A 351 16.54 -50.44 34.36
CA SER A 351 16.43 -50.78 35.79
C SER A 351 14.99 -50.60 36.28
N THR A 352 14.31 -51.74 36.34
CA THR A 352 13.26 -52.10 37.30
C THR A 352 11.98 -51.25 37.35
N TYR A 353 10.91 -51.71 36.70
CA TYR A 353 9.55 -51.44 37.20
C TYR A 353 8.64 -52.67 37.17
N ALA A 354 7.98 -52.90 38.31
CA ALA A 354 6.99 -53.93 38.52
C ALA A 354 5.58 -53.35 38.28
N ALA A 355 4.85 -53.96 37.35
CA ALA A 355 3.50 -53.56 36.99
C ALA A 355 2.49 -53.87 38.10
N ARG A 356 1.82 -52.85 38.63
CA ARG A 356 0.49 -52.98 39.23
C ARG A 356 -0.40 -51.75 38.93
N SER A 357 -1.47 -52.03 38.18
CA SER A 357 -2.76 -51.32 38.07
C SER A 357 -2.80 -49.83 37.72
N THR A 358 -3.22 -49.57 36.48
CA THR A 358 -4.12 -48.50 35.97
C THR A 358 -3.86 -47.02 36.27
N ILE A 359 -2.79 -46.64 36.97
CA ILE A 359 -2.37 -45.24 37.09
C ILE A 359 -0.86 -45.18 36.84
N LEU A 360 -0.46 -44.45 35.79
CA LEU A 360 0.93 -44.18 35.47
C LEU A 360 1.36 -42.94 36.26
N ILE A 361 1.88 -43.14 37.49
CA ILE A 361 2.46 -42.06 38.29
C ILE A 361 3.91 -41.89 37.86
N ILE A 362 4.22 -40.81 37.16
CA ILE A 362 5.60 -40.41 36.85
C ILE A 362 6.09 -39.58 38.04
N THR A 363 6.87 -40.19 38.93
CA THR A 363 7.63 -39.45 39.95
C THR A 363 8.94 -38.97 39.32
N ASP A 364 9.05 -37.67 39.07
CA ASP A 364 10.30 -37.03 38.68
C ASP A 364 11.22 -36.93 39.91
N THR A 365 12.26 -37.76 39.96
CA THR A 365 13.26 -37.72 41.04
C THR A 365 14.39 -36.71 40.79
N LYS A 366 14.26 -35.79 39.83
CA LYS A 366 15.26 -34.74 39.60
C LYS A 366 14.65 -33.34 39.50
N ILE A 367 14.04 -32.91 40.60
CA ILE A 367 13.99 -31.50 40.97
C ILE A 367 14.56 -31.37 42.39
N ILE A 368 15.88 -31.18 42.47
CA ILE A 368 16.58 -30.39 43.49
C ILE A 368 17.51 -29.45 42.74
#